data_AF-A0A931FVP6-F1
#
_entry.id   AF-A0A931FVP6-F1
#
_cell.length_a   1.000
_cell.length_b   1.000
_cell.length_c   1.000
_cell.angle_alpha   90.00
_cell.angle_beta   90.00
_cell.angle_gamma   90.00
#
_symmetry.space_group_name_H-M   'P 1'
#
loop_
_entity.id
_entity.type
_entity.pdbx_description
1 polymer ?
#
loop_
_entity_poly.entity_id
_entity_poly.type
_entity_poly.pdbx_seq_one_letter_code
_entity_poly.pdbx_strand_id
1 'polypeptide(L)' 'AIAARSWLRVYRLPVYAPELNPVEKVWSTMKASLANLAVRTATDLTTAVKNRLKRMQYRHGLIDGYLTGTGLSPPTSAGP' A
#
# COMPACT_ATOMS: atom_id res chain seq x y z
N ALA A 1 -1.43 23.95 7.95
CA ALA A 1 -0.51 22.80 7.88
C ALA A 1 -1.29 21.51 7.56
N ILE A 2 -0.67 20.50 6.94
CA ILE A 2 -1.34 19.23 6.55
C ILE A 2 -2.02 18.56 7.76
N ALA A 3 -1.35 18.53 8.91
CA ALA A 3 -1.86 17.92 10.15
C ALA A 3 -2.99 18.71 10.85
N ALA A 4 -3.30 19.93 10.41
CA ALA A 4 -4.37 20.74 11.01
C ALA A 4 -5.77 20.43 10.44
N ARG A 5 -5.86 19.50 9.47
CA ARG A 5 -7.11 19.15 8.80
C ARG A 5 -7.84 18.09 9.61
N SER A 6 -9.06 18.38 10.06
CA SER A 6 -9.87 17.49 10.90
C SER A 6 -10.21 16.14 10.24
N TRP A 7 -10.25 16.08 8.91
CA TRP A 7 -10.52 14.88 8.13
C TRP A 7 -9.29 14.00 7.86
N LEU A 8 -8.08 14.44 8.22
CA LEU A 8 -6.83 13.76 7.88
C LEU A 8 -6.09 13.28 9.12
N ARG A 9 -5.91 11.96 9.23
CA ARG A 9 -4.99 11.37 10.21
C ARG A 9 -3.57 11.32 9.64
N VAL A 10 -2.62 11.94 10.32
CA VAL A 10 -1.21 12.00 9.87
C VAL A 10 -0.33 11.23 10.86
N TYR A 11 0.46 10.29 10.35
CA TYR A 11 1.50 9.59 11.11
C TYR A 11 2.87 10.11 10.68
N ARG A 12 3.71 10.49 11.65
CA ARG A 12 5.11 10.85 11.40
C ARG A 12 5.98 9.64 11.70
N LEU A 13 6.70 9.18 10.68
CA LEU A 13 7.63 8.07 10.83
C LEU A 13 9.04 8.61 11.16
N PRO A 14 9.84 7.86 11.93
CA PRO A 14 11.27 8.15 12.09
C PRO A 14 11.98 8.15 10.74
N VAL A 15 13.09 8.89 10.64
CA VAL A 15 13.95 8.85 9.45
C VAL A 15 14.57 7.46 9.34
N TYR A 16 14.70 6.93 8.12
CA TYR A 16 15.32 5.64 7.82
C TYR A 16 14.67 4.41 8.47
N ALA A 17 13.35 4.45 8.71
CA ALA A 17 12.58 3.31 9.25
C ALA A 17 11.60 2.71 8.21
N PRO A 18 12.10 2.10 7.12
CA PRO A 18 11.25 1.52 6.07
C PRO A 18 10.34 0.39 6.59
N GLU A 19 10.76 -0.33 7.63
CA GLU A 19 9.97 -1.37 8.30
C GLU A 19 8.68 -0.85 8.95
N LEU A 20 8.63 0.46 9.25
CA LEU A 20 7.45 1.13 9.80
C LEU A 20 6.57 1.77 8.70
N ASN A 21 7.01 1.76 7.44
CA ASN A 21 6.24 2.30 6.33
C ASN A 21 5.40 1.20 5.67
N PRO A 22 4.05 1.21 5.82
CA PRO A 22 3.18 0.17 5.24
C PRO A 22 3.24 0.12 3.70
N VAL A 23 3.63 1.22 3.04
CA VAL A 23 3.80 1.26 1.58
C VAL A 23 4.92 0.33 1.13
N GLU A 24 5.96 0.12 1.92
CA GLU A 24 7.05 -0.80 1.59
C GLU A 24 6.56 -2.26 1.49
N LYS A 25 5.60 -2.65 2.33
CA LYS A 25 4.97 -3.99 2.26
C LYS A 25 4.09 -4.15 1.03
N VAL A 26 3.34 -3.12 0.66
CA VAL A 26 2.57 -3.07 -0.60
C VAL A 26 3.52 -3.24 -1.79
N TRP A 27 4.61 -2.48 -1.81
CA TRP A 27 5.62 -2.52 -2.87
C TRP A 27 6.30 -3.88 -2.97
N SER A 28 6.75 -4.45 -1.85
CA SER A 28 7.36 -5.78 -1.79
C SER A 28 6.43 -6.84 -2.36
N THR A 29 5.17 -6.86 -1.93
CA THR A 29 4.17 -7.83 -2.41
C THR A 29 3.86 -7.65 -3.89
N MET A 30 3.72 -6.40 -4.35
CA MET A 30 3.51 -6.10 -5.76
C MET A 30 4.68 -6.63 -6.60
N LYS A 31 5.92 -6.37 -6.18
CA LYS A 31 7.12 -6.81 -6.92
C LYS A 31 7.22 -8.33 -6.96
N ALA A 32 7.01 -9.00 -5.83
CA ALA A 32 6.98 -10.46 -5.76
C ALA A 32 5.93 -11.05 -6.72
N SER A 33 4.77 -10.42 -6.84
CA SER A 33 3.70 -10.87 -7.75
C SER A 33 4.00 -10.67 -9.25
N LEU A 34 5.10 -9.96 -9.57
CA LEU A 34 5.57 -9.73 -10.94
C LEU A 34 6.89 -10.47 -11.26
N ALA A 35 7.49 -11.17 -10.29
CA ALA A 35 8.86 -11.71 -10.42
C ALA A 35 9.07 -12.61 -11.66
N ASN A 36 8.04 -13.34 -12.10
CA ASN A 36 8.09 -14.24 -13.25
C ASN A 36 7.37 -13.70 -14.50
N LEU A 37 6.97 -12.42 -14.50
CA LEU A 37 6.24 -11.84 -15.61
C LEU A 37 7.23 -11.30 -16.67
N ALA A 38 7.28 -11.96 -17.82
CA ALA A 38 8.00 -11.46 -18.98
C ALA A 38 7.09 -10.58 -19.85
N VAL A 39 7.31 -9.26 -19.81
CA VAL A 39 6.63 -8.28 -20.67
C VAL A 39 7.61 -7.66 -21.65
N ARG A 40 7.13 -7.33 -22.85
CA ARG A 40 7.97 -6.82 -23.95
C ARG A 40 7.96 -5.30 -24.05
N THR A 41 7.01 -4.63 -23.40
CA THR A 41 6.85 -3.18 -23.45
C THR A 41 6.59 -2.59 -22.08
N ALA A 42 6.93 -1.31 -21.92
CA ALA A 42 6.62 -0.55 -20.72
C ALA A 42 5.10 -0.40 -20.49
N THR A 43 4.31 -0.36 -21.57
CA THR A 43 2.84 -0.30 -21.51
C THR A 43 2.25 -1.58 -20.91
N ASP A 44 2.77 -2.74 -21.30
CA ASP A 44 2.36 -4.04 -20.75
C ASP A 44 2.72 -4.14 -19.27
N LEU A 45 3.93 -3.70 -18.90
CA LEU A 45 4.35 -3.64 -17.50
C LEU A 45 3.42 -2.74 -16.67
N THR A 46 3.14 -1.54 -17.18
CA THR A 46 2.25 -0.57 -16.51
C THR A 46 0.86 -1.16 -16.29
N THR A 47 0.33 -1.86 -17.29
CA THR A 47 -0.97 -2.53 -17.22
C THR A 47 -0.95 -3.64 -16.18
N ALA A 48 0.10 -4.46 -16.15
CA ALA A 48 0.28 -5.52 -15.17
C ALA A 48 0.36 -4.97 -13.73
N VAL A 49 1.16 -3.93 -13.50
CA VAL A 49 1.29 -3.24 -12.20
C VAL A 49 -0.07 -2.72 -11.74
N LYS A 50 -0.78 -1.96 -12.58
CA LYS A 50 -2.11 -1.43 -12.26
C LYS A 50 -3.10 -2.53 -11.91
N ASN A 51 -3.14 -3.60 -12.70
CA ASN A 51 -4.01 -4.74 -12.44
C ASN A 51 -3.68 -5.45 -11.12
N ARG A 52 -2.39 -5.56 -10.76
CA ARG A 52 -1.97 -6.20 -9.50
C ARG A 52 -2.29 -5.33 -8.29
N LEU A 53 -2.01 -4.03 -8.35
CA LEU A 53 -2.41 -3.08 -7.32
C LEU A 53 -3.95 -3.05 -7.15
N LYS A 54 -4.71 -3.04 -8.23
CA LYS A 54 -6.18 -3.06 -8.18
C LYS A 54 -6.72 -4.33 -7.51
N ARG A 55 -6.14 -5.50 -7.78
CA ARG A 55 -6.52 -6.73 -7.05
C ARG A 55 -6.14 -6.70 -5.57
N MET A 56 -5.02 -6.07 -5.20
CA MET A 56 -4.67 -5.85 -3.80
C MET A 56 -5.66 -4.90 -3.12
N GLN A 57 -6.12 -3.86 -3.81
CA GLN A 57 -7.13 -2.91 -3.34
C GLN A 57 -8.44 -3.60 -2.95
N TYR A 58 -8.90 -4.57 -3.74
CA TYR A 58 -10.12 -5.33 -3.43
C TYR A 58 -9.96 -6.34 -2.28
N ARG A 59 -8.73 -6.55 -1.79
CA ARG A 59 -8.45 -7.42 -0.64
C ARG A 59 -8.24 -6.55 0.60
N HIS A 60 -9.31 -5.96 1.12
CA HIS A 60 -9.25 -5.03 2.26
C HIS A 60 -8.45 -5.58 3.46
N GLY A 61 -8.67 -6.84 3.85
CA GLY A 61 -7.90 -7.46 4.95
C GLY A 61 -6.39 -7.56 4.70
N LEU A 62 -5.95 -7.61 3.43
CA LEU A 62 -4.52 -7.55 3.08
C LEU A 62 -3.95 -6.15 3.34
N ILE A 63 -4.69 -5.11 2.96
CA ILE A 63 -4.29 -3.72 3.19
C ILE A 63 -4.27 -3.40 4.69
N ASP A 64 -5.30 -3.83 5.41
CA ASP A 64 -5.38 -3.68 6.86
C ASP A 64 -4.23 -4.41 7.56
N GLY A 65 -3.86 -5.60 7.06
CA GLY A 65 -2.69 -6.34 7.50
C GLY A 65 -1.37 -5.58 7.32
N TYR A 66 -1.21 -4.81 6.25
CA TYR A 66 -0.01 -4.00 6.06
C TYR A 66 0.09 -2.86 7.06
N LEU A 67 -1.03 -2.21 7.39
CA LEU A 67 -1.09 -1.14 8.40
C LEU A 67 -0.84 -1.70 9.80
N THR A 68 -1.58 -2.74 10.19
CA THR A 68 -1.46 -3.34 11.53
C THR A 68 -0.07 -3.91 11.77
N GLY A 69 0.55 -4.51 10.75
CA GLY A 69 1.91 -5.02 10.85
C GLY A 69 3.01 -3.94 10.96
N THR A 70 2.68 -2.65 10.85
CA THR A 70 3.59 -1.53 11.16
C THR A 70 3.15 -0.77 12.41
N GLY A 71 2.23 -1.33 13.20
CA GLY A 71 1.67 -0.70 14.40
C GLY A 71 0.65 0.41 14.11
N LEU A 72 0.24 0.59 12.85
CA LEU A 72 -0.76 1.58 12.46
C LEU A 72 -2.15 0.96 12.46
N SER A 73 -3.14 1.71 12.94
CA SER A 73 -4.53 1.25 12.90
C SER A 73 -5.12 1.50 11.51
N PRO A 74 -5.77 0.50 10.90
CA PRO A 74 -6.60 0.71 9.71
C PRO A 74 -7.60 1.84 9.95
N PRO A 75 -7.94 2.63 8.91
CA PRO A 75 -9.06 3.54 9.03
C PRO A 75 -10.28 2.72 9.42
N THR A 76 -10.95 3.09 10.52
CA THR A 76 -12.24 2.52 10.87
C THR A 76 -13.10 2.62 9.62
N SER A 77 -13.67 1.51 9.16
CA SER A 77 -14.71 1.59 8.14
C SER A 77 -15.82 2.41 8.77
N ALA A 78 -15.84 3.71 8.50
CA ALA A 78 -17.03 4.50 8.66
C ALA A 78 -18.00 3.85 7.67
N GLY A 79 -18.82 2.92 8.19
CA GLY A 79 -20.08 2.61 7.55
C GLY A 79 -20.90 3.90 7.45
N PRO A 80 -21.92 3.93 6.60
CA PRO A 80 -22.90 5.01 6.66
C PRO A 80 -23.42 5.21 8.09
#